data_AF-A0A4V1E994-F1
#
_entry.id   AF-A0A4V1E994-F1
#
_cell.length_a   1.000
_cell.length_b   1.000
_cell.length_c   1.000
_cell.angle_alpha   90.00
_cell.angle_beta   90.00
_cell.angle_gamma   90.00
#
_symmetry.space_group_name_H-M   'P 1'
#
loop_
_entity.id
_entity.type
_entity.pdbx_description
1 polymer ?
#
loop_
_entity_poly.entity_id
_entity_poly.type
_entity_poly.pdbx_seq_one_letter_code
_entity_poly.pdbx_strand_id
1 'polypeptide(L)'
;IEIVDFLKNPKKYVAAGARIPKGVMLYGPPGTGKTLIAKAVAGEANVPFFQTTGSSFEDTFVGVGARRVRELFAKAKKVAPSIIFIDEIDSVAKKRGNSLNNLQDQTINQLLSELDGFETSSGVIVMAATNRLDTLDEAILRPGRFDRHISVNLPDLNERRDILKIHAKNKNISKKVELLEVARRTPGFSGAQLENVLNEAALLAVRDNSLTIKMTHLDEAIDRVVAGPARPHKVIEDYEKKQIAYHEAGHALAGLYAPGTEIVQKITIIPRGQALGYTLQTPEKAESVLQTKQQLLNHMRVALAGRAAEEIIFGLDQITTGAANDFYKVARIARGIVAQFGMTDFSLAQLVPTE
;
A
#
# COMPACT_ATOMS: atom_id res chain seq x y z
N ILE A 1 -2.12 -21.52 -3.81
CA ILE A 1 -2.35 -22.96 -3.57
C ILE A 1 -1.79 -23.78 -4.72
N GLU A 2 -2.13 -23.47 -5.98
CA GLU A 2 -1.60 -24.19 -7.17
C GLU A 2 -0.08 -24.23 -7.24
N ILE A 3 0.60 -23.08 -7.06
CA ILE A 3 2.07 -23.00 -7.08
C ILE A 3 2.70 -23.91 -6.01
N VAL A 4 2.09 -23.97 -4.82
CA VAL A 4 2.56 -24.79 -3.70
C VAL A 4 2.36 -26.28 -4.00
N ASP A 5 1.18 -26.67 -4.44
CA ASP A 5 0.89 -28.08 -4.78
C ASP A 5 1.76 -28.56 -5.94
N PHE A 6 2.06 -27.68 -6.89
CA PHE A 6 3.01 -27.97 -7.96
C PHE A 6 4.42 -28.25 -7.42
N LEU A 7 4.95 -27.39 -6.55
CA LEU A 7 6.28 -27.60 -5.97
C LEU A 7 6.36 -28.88 -5.14
N LYS A 8 5.26 -29.28 -4.49
CA LYS A 8 5.15 -30.56 -3.77
C LYS A 8 5.00 -31.76 -4.72
N ASN A 9 4.20 -31.63 -5.77
CA ASN A 9 3.76 -32.74 -6.64
C ASN A 9 3.95 -32.45 -8.15
N PRO A 10 5.17 -32.17 -8.63
CA PRO A 10 5.38 -31.69 -10.01
C PRO A 10 4.97 -32.72 -11.07
N LYS A 11 5.13 -34.02 -10.79
CA LYS A 11 4.79 -35.13 -11.72
C LYS A 11 3.31 -35.14 -12.13
N LYS A 12 2.41 -34.75 -11.23
CA LYS A 12 0.96 -34.71 -11.47
C LYS A 12 0.61 -33.71 -12.58
N TYR A 13 1.25 -32.55 -12.56
CA TYR A 13 1.02 -31.47 -13.54
C TYR A 13 1.63 -31.81 -14.91
N VAL A 14 2.82 -32.43 -14.92
CA VAL A 14 3.46 -32.92 -16.15
C VAL A 14 2.62 -34.01 -16.82
N ALA A 15 2.09 -34.97 -16.04
CA ALA A 15 1.22 -36.03 -16.57
C ALA A 15 -0.09 -35.48 -17.18
N ALA A 16 -0.60 -34.38 -16.64
CA ALA A 16 -1.78 -33.69 -17.16
C ALA A 16 -1.48 -32.80 -18.39
N GLY A 17 -0.21 -32.66 -18.81
CA GLY A 17 0.20 -31.75 -19.87
C GLY A 17 0.08 -30.26 -19.52
N ALA A 18 -0.07 -29.92 -18.24
CA ALA A 18 -0.20 -28.55 -17.79
C ALA A 18 1.16 -27.84 -17.87
N ARG A 19 1.19 -26.67 -18.52
CA ARG A 19 2.37 -25.80 -18.53
C ARG A 19 2.43 -24.99 -17.24
N ILE A 20 3.60 -24.99 -16.63
CA ILE A 20 3.83 -24.36 -15.33
C ILE A 20 4.16 -22.89 -15.58
N PRO A 21 3.61 -21.96 -14.78
CA PRO A 21 4.03 -20.58 -14.84
C PRO A 21 5.48 -20.48 -14.38
N LYS A 22 6.34 -20.01 -15.29
CA LYS A 22 7.77 -19.82 -15.00
C LYS A 22 7.99 -18.62 -14.07
N GLY A 23 7.10 -17.63 -14.15
CA GLY A 23 7.21 -16.38 -13.43
C GLY A 23 5.89 -15.91 -12.84
N VAL A 24 5.92 -15.49 -11.58
CA VAL A 24 4.78 -14.93 -10.87
C VAL A 24 5.12 -13.50 -10.42
N MET A 25 4.41 -12.52 -10.93
CA MET A 25 4.52 -11.11 -10.52
C MET A 25 3.49 -10.79 -9.43
N LEU A 26 3.97 -10.38 -8.26
CA LEU A 26 3.15 -9.81 -7.20
C LEU A 26 3.19 -8.29 -7.31
N TYR A 27 2.05 -7.63 -7.46
CA TYR A 27 2.00 -6.17 -7.57
C TYR A 27 0.95 -5.56 -6.66
N GLY A 28 1.19 -4.34 -6.20
CA GLY A 28 0.25 -3.61 -5.35
C GLY A 28 0.94 -2.65 -4.39
N PRO A 29 0.21 -1.95 -3.53
CA PRO A 29 0.77 -0.93 -2.64
C PRO A 29 1.90 -1.46 -1.73
N PRO A 30 2.79 -0.59 -1.23
CA PRO A 30 3.81 -1.00 -0.27
C PRO A 30 3.17 -1.48 1.04
N GLY A 31 3.85 -2.40 1.73
CA GLY A 31 3.41 -2.89 3.04
C GLY A 31 2.25 -3.88 3.03
N THR A 32 1.81 -4.38 1.86
CA THR A 32 0.72 -5.39 1.75
C THR A 32 1.19 -6.84 1.91
N GLY A 33 2.47 -7.07 2.22
CA GLY A 33 2.99 -8.41 2.50
C GLY A 33 3.41 -9.22 1.28
N LYS A 34 3.71 -8.59 0.13
CA LYS A 34 4.20 -9.27 -1.09
C LYS A 34 5.39 -10.21 -0.81
N THR A 35 6.41 -9.72 -0.11
CA THR A 35 7.59 -10.50 0.31
C THR A 35 7.23 -11.62 1.29
N LEU A 36 6.26 -11.37 2.19
CA LEU A 36 5.78 -12.35 3.16
C LEU A 36 5.03 -13.50 2.47
N ILE A 37 4.20 -13.19 1.46
CA ILE A 37 3.49 -14.17 0.64
C ILE A 37 4.49 -15.07 -0.08
N ALA A 38 5.53 -14.52 -0.70
CA ALA A 38 6.55 -15.32 -1.38
C ALA A 38 7.28 -16.27 -0.41
N LYS A 39 7.63 -15.79 0.79
CA LYS A 39 8.21 -16.63 1.85
C LYS A 39 7.26 -17.71 2.32
N ALA A 40 5.97 -17.39 2.46
CA ALA A 40 4.95 -18.35 2.87
C ALA A 40 4.75 -19.45 1.81
N VAL A 41 4.78 -19.11 0.52
CA VAL A 41 4.72 -20.10 -0.57
C VAL A 41 5.91 -21.07 -0.48
N ALA A 42 7.12 -20.57 -0.28
CA ALA A 42 8.31 -21.41 -0.14
C ALA A 42 8.27 -22.30 1.11
N GLY A 43 7.88 -21.73 2.26
CA GLY A 43 7.77 -22.45 3.52
C GLY A 43 6.70 -23.53 3.48
N GLU A 44 5.53 -23.23 2.91
CA GLU A 44 4.46 -24.20 2.74
C GLU A 44 4.84 -25.31 1.76
N ALA A 45 5.56 -24.98 0.68
CA ALA A 45 6.09 -25.96 -0.28
C ALA A 45 7.32 -26.74 0.24
N ASN A 46 7.92 -26.29 1.34
CA ASN A 46 9.17 -26.82 1.91
C ASN A 46 10.33 -26.86 0.88
N VAL A 47 10.51 -25.77 0.15
CA VAL A 47 11.57 -25.64 -0.87
C VAL A 47 12.55 -24.50 -0.54
N PRO A 48 13.80 -24.55 -1.01
CA PRO A 48 14.76 -23.45 -0.86
C PRO A 48 14.23 -22.13 -1.43
N PHE A 49 14.47 -21.04 -0.70
CA PHE A 49 14.04 -19.68 -1.05
C PHE A 49 15.25 -18.76 -1.23
N PHE A 50 15.48 -18.30 -2.46
CA PHE A 50 16.53 -17.34 -2.79
C PHE A 50 15.95 -15.94 -2.89
N GLN A 51 16.21 -15.10 -1.89
CA GLN A 51 15.75 -13.71 -1.87
C GLN A 51 16.83 -12.77 -2.40
N THR A 52 16.44 -11.86 -3.30
CA THR A 52 17.26 -10.76 -3.79
C THR A 52 16.38 -9.53 -4.05
N THR A 53 17.00 -8.35 -4.14
CA THR A 53 16.33 -7.10 -4.50
C THR A 53 16.80 -6.67 -5.88
N GLY A 54 15.94 -6.09 -6.70
CA GLY A 54 16.27 -5.59 -8.04
C GLY A 54 17.51 -4.70 -8.02
N SER A 55 17.62 -3.82 -7.03
CA SER A 55 18.73 -2.88 -6.87
C SER A 55 20.08 -3.57 -6.66
N SER A 56 20.09 -4.83 -6.22
CA SER A 56 21.33 -5.60 -6.09
C SER A 56 21.95 -5.99 -7.44
N PHE A 57 21.21 -5.87 -8.54
CA PHE A 57 21.74 -6.07 -9.89
C PHE A 57 22.17 -4.76 -10.56
N GLU A 58 21.88 -3.61 -9.95
CA GLU A 58 22.42 -2.33 -10.38
C GLU A 58 23.87 -2.23 -9.92
N ASP A 59 24.77 -1.92 -10.85
CA ASP A 59 26.18 -1.75 -10.56
C ASP A 59 26.79 -0.75 -11.54
N THR A 60 27.87 -0.09 -11.12
CA THR A 60 28.60 0.88 -11.96
C THR A 60 29.46 0.19 -13.01
N PHE A 61 29.77 -1.09 -12.82
CA PHE A 61 30.60 -1.88 -13.73
C PHE A 61 29.77 -2.68 -14.74
N VAL A 62 30.18 -2.59 -16.01
CA VAL A 62 29.55 -3.32 -17.13
C VAL A 62 29.55 -4.82 -16.89
N GLY A 63 28.38 -5.45 -17.05
CA GLY A 63 28.23 -6.91 -17.00
C GLY A 63 28.20 -7.54 -15.60
N VAL A 64 28.41 -6.78 -14.52
CA VAL A 64 28.35 -7.33 -13.15
C VAL A 64 26.93 -7.76 -12.79
N GLY A 65 25.92 -6.95 -13.14
CA GLY A 65 24.50 -7.30 -12.96
C GLY A 65 24.13 -8.60 -13.67
N ALA A 66 24.47 -8.70 -14.95
CA ALA A 66 24.26 -9.93 -15.74
C ALA A 66 24.96 -11.17 -15.14
N ARG A 67 26.18 -11.02 -14.60
CA ARG A 67 26.88 -12.13 -13.93
C ARG A 67 26.13 -12.57 -12.66
N ARG A 68 25.69 -11.63 -11.82
CA ARG A 68 24.91 -11.91 -10.59
C ARG A 68 23.62 -12.67 -10.90
N VAL A 69 22.91 -12.26 -11.97
CA VAL A 69 21.71 -12.96 -12.46
C VAL A 69 22.06 -14.41 -12.81
N ARG A 70 23.08 -14.66 -13.65
CA ARG A 70 23.51 -16.02 -14.01
C ARG A 70 23.87 -16.88 -12.80
N GLU A 71 24.62 -16.32 -11.85
CA GLU A 71 25.03 -17.03 -10.63
C GLU A 71 23.83 -17.38 -9.73
N LEU A 72 22.86 -16.48 -9.59
CA LEU A 72 21.63 -16.72 -8.84
C LEU A 72 20.84 -17.88 -9.45
N PHE A 73 20.63 -17.85 -10.76
CA PHE A 73 19.93 -18.91 -11.49
C PHE A 73 20.68 -20.24 -11.43
N ALA A 74 21.99 -20.24 -11.59
CA ALA A 74 22.80 -21.45 -11.48
C ALA A 74 22.73 -22.09 -10.08
N LYS A 75 22.72 -21.27 -9.01
CA LYS A 75 22.54 -21.77 -7.64
C LYS A 75 21.16 -22.37 -7.42
N ALA A 76 20.10 -21.69 -7.87
CA ALA A 76 18.73 -22.17 -7.74
C ALA A 76 18.48 -23.49 -8.49
N LYS A 77 19.04 -23.62 -9.70
CA LYS A 77 18.96 -24.85 -10.52
C LYS A 77 19.60 -26.06 -9.84
N LYS A 78 20.71 -25.86 -9.11
CA LYS A 78 21.41 -26.96 -8.39
C LYS A 78 20.60 -27.57 -7.26
N VAL A 79 19.68 -26.82 -6.66
CA VAL A 79 18.88 -27.25 -5.51
C VAL A 79 17.39 -27.33 -5.84
N ALA A 80 17.05 -27.45 -7.12
CA ALA A 80 15.65 -27.55 -7.55
C ALA A 80 14.95 -28.79 -6.93
N PRO A 81 13.65 -28.70 -6.57
CA PRO A 81 12.75 -27.55 -6.77
C PRO A 81 13.04 -26.38 -5.83
N SER A 82 13.00 -25.14 -6.34
CA SER A 82 13.33 -23.93 -5.55
C SER A 82 12.58 -22.70 -6.04
N ILE A 83 12.54 -21.66 -5.21
CA ILE A 83 11.94 -20.35 -5.54
C ILE A 83 13.02 -19.28 -5.54
N ILE A 84 13.06 -18.48 -6.60
CA ILE A 84 13.81 -17.22 -6.66
C ILE A 84 12.82 -16.09 -6.45
N PHE A 85 13.03 -15.22 -5.47
CA PHE A 85 12.22 -14.03 -5.23
C PHE A 85 13.03 -12.75 -5.47
N ILE A 86 12.57 -11.92 -6.40
CA ILE A 86 13.15 -10.61 -6.74
C ILE A 86 12.21 -9.51 -6.25
N ASP A 87 12.56 -8.86 -5.14
CA ASP A 87 11.83 -7.68 -4.65
C ASP A 87 12.21 -6.42 -5.44
N GLU A 88 11.34 -5.42 -5.49
CA GLU A 88 11.57 -4.15 -6.20
C GLU A 88 12.10 -4.35 -7.63
N ILE A 89 11.48 -5.26 -8.40
CA ILE A 89 11.96 -5.59 -9.75
C ILE A 89 11.95 -4.36 -10.68
N ASP A 90 11.12 -3.34 -10.41
CA ASP A 90 11.09 -2.08 -11.14
C ASP A 90 12.39 -1.27 -11.08
N SER A 91 13.31 -1.59 -10.17
CA SER A 91 14.64 -0.96 -10.20
C SER A 91 15.42 -1.39 -11.45
N VAL A 92 15.31 -2.66 -11.84
CA VAL A 92 15.98 -3.23 -13.02
C VAL A 92 15.08 -3.28 -14.25
N ALA A 93 13.76 -3.33 -14.10
CA ALA A 93 12.81 -3.70 -15.15
C ALA A 93 11.97 -2.55 -15.71
N LYS A 94 12.39 -1.29 -15.51
CA LYS A 94 11.63 -0.11 -15.97
C LYS A 94 11.50 -0.05 -17.49
N LYS A 95 10.36 0.49 -17.96
CA LYS A 95 10.15 0.83 -19.37
C LYS A 95 11.30 1.68 -19.88
N ARG A 96 11.76 1.34 -21.08
CA ARG A 96 12.81 2.06 -21.79
C ARG A 96 12.35 3.51 -22.01
N GLY A 97 13.05 4.45 -21.41
CA GLY A 97 13.01 5.84 -21.87
C GLY A 97 13.97 6.03 -23.05
N ASN A 98 13.94 7.19 -23.70
CA ASN A 98 14.91 7.63 -24.71
C ASN A 98 16.36 7.79 -24.19
N SER A 99 16.75 7.07 -23.13
CA SER A 99 18.06 7.19 -22.46
C SER A 99 18.93 5.96 -22.74
N LEU A 100 20.18 6.24 -23.12
CA LEU A 100 21.25 5.33 -23.53
C LEU A 100 21.82 4.46 -22.37
N ASN A 101 20.99 3.88 -21.53
CA ASN A 101 21.46 3.08 -20.37
C ASN A 101 21.73 1.61 -20.75
N ASN A 102 22.75 1.38 -21.59
CA ASN A 102 23.19 0.06 -22.06
C ASN A 102 23.48 -0.96 -20.92
N LEU A 103 23.78 -0.50 -19.71
CA LEU A 103 24.08 -1.33 -18.54
C LEU A 103 22.85 -2.04 -17.97
N GLN A 104 21.74 -1.30 -17.81
CA GLN A 104 20.48 -1.85 -17.32
C GLN A 104 19.92 -2.84 -18.33
N ASP A 105 20.01 -2.52 -19.62
CA ASP A 105 19.56 -3.37 -20.72
C ASP A 105 20.26 -4.74 -20.73
N GLN A 106 21.57 -4.79 -20.48
CA GLN A 106 22.30 -6.06 -20.40
C GLN A 106 21.79 -6.96 -19.26
N THR A 107 21.48 -6.36 -18.11
CA THR A 107 21.03 -7.10 -16.92
C THR A 107 19.60 -7.62 -17.10
N ILE A 108 18.69 -6.80 -17.65
CA ILE A 108 17.34 -7.22 -18.02
C ILE A 108 17.39 -8.33 -19.06
N ASN A 109 18.15 -8.14 -20.15
CA ASN A 109 18.22 -9.13 -21.21
C ASN A 109 18.78 -10.46 -20.72
N GLN A 110 19.72 -10.43 -19.76
CA GLN A 110 20.19 -11.64 -19.10
C GLN A 110 19.10 -12.30 -18.25
N LEU A 111 18.32 -11.53 -17.49
CA LEU A 111 17.18 -12.05 -16.73
C LEU A 111 16.13 -12.67 -17.67
N LEU A 112 15.79 -12.00 -18.77
CA LEU A 112 14.88 -12.50 -19.79
C LEU A 112 15.40 -13.78 -20.43
N SER A 113 16.69 -13.84 -20.76
CA SER A 113 17.34 -15.03 -21.31
C SER A 113 17.28 -16.22 -20.34
N GLU A 114 17.49 -15.99 -19.04
CA GLU A 114 17.34 -17.04 -18.03
C GLU A 114 15.88 -17.52 -17.88
N LEU A 115 14.90 -16.60 -17.94
CA LEU A 115 13.47 -16.94 -17.90
C LEU A 115 13.02 -17.75 -19.13
N ASP A 116 13.47 -17.33 -20.33
CA ASP A 116 13.15 -17.99 -21.59
C ASP A 116 13.85 -19.36 -21.68
N GLY A 117 15.11 -19.43 -21.23
CA GLY A 117 15.98 -20.61 -21.27
C GLY A 117 15.59 -21.77 -20.36
N PHE A 118 14.53 -21.64 -19.54
CA PHE A 118 14.00 -22.75 -18.76
C PHE A 118 13.21 -23.74 -19.61
N GLU A 119 13.57 -25.02 -19.56
CA GLU A 119 12.59 -26.07 -19.77
C GLU A 119 11.59 -26.06 -18.61
N THR A 120 10.30 -26.23 -18.91
CA THR A 120 9.21 -26.31 -17.92
C THR A 120 9.42 -27.41 -16.86
N SER A 121 10.37 -28.32 -17.08
CA SER A 121 10.77 -29.43 -16.20
C SER A 121 11.78 -29.05 -15.10
N SER A 122 12.40 -27.87 -15.15
CA SER A 122 13.51 -27.50 -14.27
C SER A 122 13.14 -27.29 -12.79
N GLY A 123 11.85 -27.20 -12.45
CA GLY A 123 11.37 -27.10 -11.07
C GLY A 123 11.73 -25.80 -10.34
N VAL A 124 12.22 -24.78 -11.06
CA VAL A 124 12.52 -23.45 -10.51
C VAL A 124 11.37 -22.51 -10.85
N ILE A 125 10.86 -21.80 -9.84
CA ILE A 125 9.84 -20.76 -10.03
C ILE A 125 10.43 -19.41 -9.67
N VAL A 126 10.24 -18.44 -10.56
CA VAL A 126 10.65 -17.05 -10.29
C VAL A 126 9.43 -16.28 -9.80
N MET A 127 9.54 -15.66 -8.64
CA MET A 127 8.57 -14.72 -8.10
C MET A 127 9.20 -13.34 -8.09
N ALA A 128 8.44 -12.31 -8.45
CA ALA A 128 8.90 -10.93 -8.38
C ALA A 128 7.86 -10.06 -7.70
N ALA A 129 8.30 -8.97 -7.08
CA ALA A 129 7.41 -7.98 -6.49
C ALA A 129 7.69 -6.57 -7.02
N THR A 130 6.61 -5.80 -7.24
CA THR A 130 6.70 -4.37 -7.54
C THR A 130 5.55 -3.60 -6.90
N ASN A 131 5.74 -2.30 -6.70
CA ASN A 131 4.65 -1.39 -6.34
C ASN A 131 3.91 -0.84 -7.56
N ARG A 132 4.52 -0.91 -8.75
CA ARG A 132 4.08 -0.20 -9.95
C ARG A 132 4.22 -1.04 -11.22
N LEU A 133 3.20 -1.87 -11.49
CA LEU A 133 3.16 -2.72 -12.69
C LEU A 133 3.19 -1.90 -13.99
N ASP A 134 2.60 -0.70 -13.98
CA ASP A 134 2.54 0.24 -15.11
C ASP A 134 3.91 0.69 -15.63
N THR A 135 4.91 0.68 -14.75
CA THR A 135 6.27 1.16 -15.04
C THR A 135 7.20 0.10 -15.62
N LEU A 136 6.78 -1.18 -15.65
CA LEU A 136 7.63 -2.27 -16.11
C LEU A 136 7.66 -2.40 -17.64
N ASP A 137 8.81 -2.82 -18.20
CA ASP A 137 8.95 -3.17 -19.62
C ASP A 137 7.98 -4.32 -19.97
N GLU A 138 7.17 -4.12 -21.00
CA GLU A 138 6.21 -5.12 -21.49
C GLU A 138 6.87 -6.45 -21.84
N ALA A 139 8.15 -6.45 -22.23
CA ALA A 139 8.93 -7.64 -22.49
C ALA A 139 8.91 -8.61 -21.30
N ILE A 140 8.94 -8.11 -20.07
CA ILE A 140 8.99 -8.93 -18.84
C ILE A 140 7.63 -9.59 -18.56
N LEU A 141 6.54 -8.93 -18.97
CA LEU A 141 5.16 -9.35 -18.77
C LEU A 141 4.66 -10.29 -19.88
N ARG A 142 5.51 -10.63 -20.87
CA ARG A 142 5.11 -11.52 -21.97
C ARG A 142 4.92 -12.97 -21.49
N PRO A 143 3.96 -13.71 -22.10
CA PRO A 143 3.77 -15.13 -21.81
C PRO A 143 5.08 -15.93 -21.95
N GLY A 144 5.35 -16.79 -20.97
CA GLY A 144 6.60 -17.56 -20.87
C GLY A 144 7.66 -16.93 -19.96
N ARG A 145 7.44 -15.71 -19.47
CA ARG A 145 8.27 -15.02 -18.46
C ARG A 145 7.49 -14.87 -17.16
N PHE A 146 7.07 -13.66 -16.81
CA PHE A 146 6.08 -13.45 -15.74
C PHE A 146 4.69 -13.51 -16.34
N ASP A 147 4.16 -14.72 -16.50
CA ASP A 147 2.87 -14.98 -17.11
C ASP A 147 1.71 -14.92 -16.11
N ARG A 148 1.99 -15.02 -14.81
CA ARG A 148 1.00 -14.85 -13.74
C ARG A 148 1.18 -13.52 -13.03
N HIS A 149 0.17 -12.67 -13.10
CA HIS A 149 0.12 -11.41 -12.34
C HIS A 149 -0.91 -11.52 -11.22
N ILE A 150 -0.48 -11.29 -9.99
CA ILE A 150 -1.33 -11.37 -8.79
C ILE A 150 -1.28 -10.01 -8.09
N SER A 151 -2.43 -9.34 -8.03
CA SER A 151 -2.58 -8.10 -7.26
C SER A 151 -2.68 -8.41 -5.76
N VAL A 152 -1.85 -7.74 -4.96
CA VAL A 152 -1.89 -7.78 -3.49
C VAL A 152 -2.29 -6.39 -2.99
N ASN A 153 -3.59 -6.21 -2.81
CA ASN A 153 -4.21 -4.92 -2.46
C ASN A 153 -4.19 -4.66 -0.96
N LEU A 154 -4.69 -3.48 -0.56
CA LEU A 154 -4.92 -3.17 0.85
C LEU A 154 -6.01 -4.08 1.42
N PRO A 155 -5.88 -4.49 2.70
CA PRO A 155 -6.81 -5.40 3.33
C PRO A 155 -8.18 -4.77 3.61
N ASP A 156 -9.23 -5.57 3.45
CA ASP A 156 -10.59 -5.24 3.88
C ASP A 156 -10.74 -5.24 5.42
N LEU A 157 -11.91 -4.88 5.94
CA LEU A 157 -12.15 -4.82 7.39
C LEU A 157 -11.87 -6.16 8.11
N ASN A 158 -12.25 -7.29 7.52
CA ASN A 158 -12.08 -8.60 8.13
C ASN A 158 -10.63 -9.08 8.03
N GLU A 159 -9.99 -8.85 6.89
CA GLU A 159 -8.57 -9.08 6.64
C GLU A 159 -7.72 -8.25 7.60
N ARG A 160 -8.05 -6.96 7.82
CA ARG A 160 -7.38 -6.12 8.83
C ARG A 160 -7.50 -6.72 10.22
N ARG A 161 -8.69 -7.16 10.61
CA ARG A 161 -8.90 -7.83 11.91
C ARG A 161 -8.03 -9.10 12.01
N ASP A 162 -7.93 -9.88 10.95
CA ASP A 162 -7.18 -11.13 10.97
C ASP A 162 -5.65 -10.90 10.94
N ILE A 163 -5.18 -9.86 10.24
CA ILE A 163 -3.80 -9.36 10.33
C ILE A 163 -3.50 -8.89 11.76
N LEU A 164 -4.36 -8.08 12.36
CA LEU A 164 -4.21 -7.63 13.74
C LEU A 164 -4.14 -8.83 14.71
N LYS A 165 -4.95 -9.88 14.51
CA LYS A 165 -4.88 -11.11 15.33
C LYS A 165 -3.52 -11.79 15.20
N ILE A 166 -2.93 -11.86 14.00
CA ILE A 166 -1.60 -12.46 13.79
C ILE A 166 -0.54 -11.70 14.58
N HIS A 167 -0.49 -10.38 14.43
CA HIS A 167 0.51 -9.54 15.10
C HIS A 167 0.23 -9.34 16.61
N ALA A 168 -0.98 -9.63 17.07
CA ALA A 168 -1.37 -9.63 18.48
C ALA A 168 -0.86 -10.85 19.26
N LYS A 169 -0.56 -11.99 18.61
CA LYS A 169 -0.22 -13.25 19.29
C LYS A 169 0.91 -13.13 20.32
N ASN A 170 1.90 -12.28 20.05
CA ASN A 170 3.07 -12.09 20.91
C ASN A 170 2.98 -10.82 21.76
N LYS A 171 1.78 -10.27 21.97
CA LYS A 171 1.57 -9.01 22.71
C LYS A 171 0.56 -9.18 23.83
N ASN A 172 0.84 -8.58 24.98
CA ASN A 172 -0.05 -8.63 26.14
C ASN A 172 -1.18 -7.60 26.02
N ILE A 173 -2.16 -7.87 25.16
CA ILE A 173 -3.31 -7.00 24.93
C ILE A 173 -4.41 -7.31 25.96
N SER A 174 -4.99 -6.26 26.54
CA SER A 174 -6.08 -6.40 27.49
C SER A 174 -7.28 -7.13 26.88
N LYS A 175 -7.89 -8.06 27.62
CA LYS A 175 -9.10 -8.80 27.20
C LYS A 175 -10.30 -7.89 26.89
N LYS A 176 -10.27 -6.63 27.34
CA LYS A 176 -11.31 -5.63 27.06
C LYS A 176 -11.20 -5.01 25.65
N VAL A 177 -10.07 -5.23 24.95
CA VAL A 177 -9.85 -4.68 23.61
C VAL A 177 -10.47 -5.60 22.57
N GLU A 178 -11.35 -5.05 21.74
CA GLU A 178 -11.88 -5.73 20.57
C GLU A 178 -11.08 -5.33 19.32
N LEU A 179 -10.36 -6.27 18.71
CA LEU A 179 -9.54 -5.99 17.51
C LEU A 179 -10.38 -5.55 16.30
N LEU A 180 -11.66 -5.90 16.27
CA LEU A 180 -12.58 -5.42 15.23
C LEU A 180 -12.80 -3.90 15.33
N GLU A 181 -12.82 -3.33 16.54
CA GLU A 181 -12.93 -1.89 16.74
C GLU A 181 -11.68 -1.17 16.22
N VAL A 182 -10.50 -1.72 16.49
CA VAL A 182 -9.21 -1.23 15.95
C VAL A 182 -9.22 -1.30 14.41
N ALA A 183 -9.72 -2.39 13.83
CA ALA A 183 -9.81 -2.56 12.37
C ALA A 183 -10.76 -1.54 11.70
N ARG A 184 -11.86 -1.15 12.37
CA ARG A 184 -12.78 -0.10 11.89
C ARG A 184 -12.12 1.28 11.87
N ARG A 185 -11.22 1.54 12.81
CA ARG A 185 -10.50 2.81 12.96
C ARG A 185 -9.23 2.93 12.12
N THR A 186 -8.91 1.90 11.34
CA THR A 186 -7.73 1.83 10.47
C THR A 186 -8.10 1.59 9.01
N PRO A 187 -9.07 2.31 8.43
CA PRO A 187 -9.44 2.14 7.02
C PRO A 187 -8.26 2.47 6.10
N GLY A 188 -8.09 1.66 5.06
CA GLY A 188 -6.98 1.80 4.10
C GLY A 188 -5.57 1.50 4.64
N PHE A 189 -5.43 0.98 5.87
CA PHE A 189 -4.12 0.62 6.41
C PHE A 189 -3.58 -0.64 5.74
N SER A 190 -2.31 -0.63 5.37
CA SER A 190 -1.57 -1.82 4.94
C SER A 190 -1.25 -2.74 6.11
N GLY A 191 -0.90 -4.00 5.84
CA GLY A 191 -0.50 -4.96 6.87
C GLY A 191 0.68 -4.46 7.72
N ALA A 192 1.68 -3.84 7.08
CA ALA A 192 2.81 -3.23 7.77
C ALA A 192 2.41 -2.07 8.69
N GLN A 193 1.42 -1.25 8.29
CA GLN A 193 0.90 -0.17 9.14
C GLN A 193 0.15 -0.73 10.36
N LEU A 194 -0.63 -1.80 10.20
CA LEU A 194 -1.32 -2.47 11.31
C LEU A 194 -0.34 -3.11 12.30
N GLU A 195 0.71 -3.75 11.79
CA GLU A 195 1.81 -4.23 12.62
C GLU A 195 2.44 -3.08 13.41
N ASN A 196 2.70 -1.95 12.75
CA ASN A 196 3.27 -0.78 13.40
C ASN A 196 2.36 -0.20 14.48
N VAL A 197 1.04 -0.15 14.27
CA VAL A 197 0.07 0.27 15.31
C VAL A 197 0.20 -0.59 16.57
N LEU A 198 0.25 -1.92 16.42
CA LEU A 198 0.38 -2.80 17.58
C LEU A 198 1.76 -2.69 18.25
N ASN A 199 2.80 -2.39 17.48
CA ASN A 199 4.14 -2.16 18.02
C ASN A 199 4.20 -0.84 18.82
N GLU A 200 3.71 0.25 18.26
CA GLU A 200 3.61 1.55 18.94
C GLU A 200 2.76 1.46 20.21
N ALA A 201 1.64 0.74 20.17
CA ALA A 201 0.80 0.53 21.34
C ALA A 201 1.51 -0.23 22.47
N ALA A 202 2.42 -1.16 22.12
CA ALA A 202 3.25 -1.84 23.09
C ALA A 202 4.29 -0.89 23.72
N LEU A 203 4.96 -0.07 22.91
CA LEU A 203 5.93 0.92 23.39
C LEU A 203 5.27 1.97 24.29
N LEU A 204 4.05 2.40 23.94
CA LEU A 204 3.22 3.28 24.76
C LEU A 204 2.86 2.64 26.10
N ALA A 205 2.44 1.37 26.10
CA ALA A 205 2.15 0.65 27.33
C ALA A 205 3.38 0.59 28.27
N VAL A 206 4.56 0.31 27.71
CA VAL A 206 5.82 0.31 28.47
C VAL A 206 6.14 1.69 29.03
N ARG A 207 5.99 2.75 28.23
CA ARG A 207 6.21 4.14 28.66
C ARG A 207 5.29 4.54 29.83
N ASP A 208 4.07 4.03 29.84
CA ASP A 208 3.08 4.29 30.89
C ASP A 208 3.20 3.31 32.08
N ASN A 209 4.28 2.51 32.13
CA ASN A 209 4.49 1.43 33.12
C ASN A 209 3.30 0.46 33.23
N SER A 210 2.56 0.25 32.13
CA SER A 210 1.43 -0.67 32.05
C SER A 210 1.88 -2.02 31.52
N LEU A 211 1.62 -3.08 32.28
CA LEU A 211 1.91 -4.46 31.88
C LEU A 211 1.04 -4.94 30.70
N THR A 212 -0.09 -4.29 30.45
CA THR A 212 -1.05 -4.66 29.40
C THR A 212 -1.29 -3.48 28.43
N ILE A 213 -1.49 -3.80 27.16
CA ILE A 213 -1.88 -2.85 26.14
C ILE A 213 -3.39 -2.61 26.25
N LYS A 214 -3.78 -1.37 26.50
CA LYS A 214 -5.17 -0.93 26.64
C LYS A 214 -5.63 -0.25 25.33
N MET A 215 -6.94 -0.05 25.21
CA MET A 215 -7.50 0.69 24.07
C MET A 215 -6.91 2.10 23.94
N THR A 216 -6.64 2.78 25.07
CA THR A 216 -5.99 4.10 25.06
C THR A 216 -4.61 4.11 24.40
N HIS A 217 -3.82 3.04 24.55
CA HIS A 217 -2.51 2.94 23.88
C HIS A 217 -2.68 2.66 22.39
N LEU A 218 -3.68 1.86 21.99
CA LEU A 218 -3.99 1.60 20.59
C LEU A 218 -4.49 2.85 19.88
N ASP A 219 -5.32 3.64 20.55
CA ASP A 219 -5.82 4.91 20.05
C ASP A 219 -4.70 5.90 19.76
N GLU A 220 -3.79 6.08 20.72
CA GLU A 220 -2.61 6.93 20.52
C GLU A 220 -1.65 6.35 19.47
N ALA A 221 -1.55 5.03 19.35
CA ALA A 221 -0.75 4.39 18.31
C ALA A 221 -1.32 4.61 16.91
N ILE A 222 -2.64 4.51 16.73
CA ILE A 222 -3.31 4.83 15.46
C ILE A 222 -3.02 6.28 15.10
N ASP A 223 -3.23 7.22 16.04
CA ASP A 223 -2.93 8.64 15.84
C ASP A 223 -1.47 8.85 15.38
N ARG A 224 -0.51 8.15 15.99
CA ARG A 224 0.91 8.24 15.63
C ARG A 224 1.20 7.74 14.23
N VAL A 225 0.56 6.64 13.82
CA VAL A 225 0.75 6.08 12.48
C VAL A 225 0.11 6.98 11.42
N VAL A 226 -1.01 7.64 11.73
CA VAL A 226 -1.71 8.57 10.81
C VAL A 226 -0.97 9.90 10.67
N ALA A 227 -0.70 10.56 11.79
CA ALA A 227 -0.30 11.97 11.82
C ALA A 227 1.08 12.21 12.45
N GLY A 228 1.73 11.18 12.97
CA GLY A 228 2.99 11.28 13.71
C GLY A 228 2.80 11.58 15.21
N PRO A 229 3.91 11.69 15.95
CA PRO A 229 3.88 11.91 17.39
C PRO A 229 3.26 13.27 17.75
N ALA A 230 2.52 13.30 18.87
CA ALA A 230 2.00 14.53 19.45
C ALA A 230 3.12 15.49 19.83
N ARG A 231 2.90 16.78 19.58
CA ARG A 231 3.79 17.88 19.94
C ARG A 231 3.10 18.81 20.95
N PRO A 232 2.83 18.34 22.18
CA PRO A 232 2.05 19.11 23.16
C PRO A 232 2.73 20.42 23.59
N HIS A 233 4.06 20.50 23.47
CA HIS A 233 4.84 21.69 23.80
C HIS A 233 5.01 22.67 22.62
N LYS A 234 4.42 22.38 21.45
CA LYS A 234 4.42 23.36 20.35
C LYS A 234 3.56 24.53 20.79
N VAL A 235 4.20 25.69 20.96
CA VAL A 235 3.50 26.93 21.25
C VAL A 235 2.75 27.34 19.98
N ILE A 236 1.43 27.42 20.09
CA ILE A 236 0.52 27.91 19.05
C ILE A 236 -0.18 29.10 19.68
N GLU A 237 -0.23 30.23 18.98
CA GLU A 237 -0.93 31.42 19.46
C GLU A 237 -2.43 31.14 19.56
N ASP A 238 -3.13 31.81 20.49
CA ASP A 238 -4.54 31.52 20.72
C ASP A 238 -5.42 31.86 19.51
N TYR A 239 -5.01 32.84 18.71
CA TYR A 239 -5.65 33.15 17.43
C TYR A 239 -5.50 31.99 16.44
N GLU A 240 -4.29 31.46 16.25
CA GLU A 240 -4.02 30.33 15.37
C GLU A 240 -4.71 29.05 15.85
N LYS A 241 -4.72 28.78 17.17
CA LYS A 241 -5.51 27.66 17.75
C LYS A 241 -6.99 27.80 17.43
N LYS A 242 -7.53 29.01 17.51
CA LYS A 242 -8.94 29.28 17.19
C LYS A 242 -9.20 28.99 15.71
N GLN A 243 -8.32 29.43 14.81
CA GLN A 243 -8.42 29.13 13.38
C GLN A 243 -8.44 27.61 13.12
N ILE A 244 -7.48 26.87 13.70
CA ILE A 244 -7.43 25.41 13.58
C ILE A 244 -8.72 24.76 14.12
N ALA A 245 -9.22 25.22 15.26
CA ALA A 245 -10.45 24.68 15.85
C ALA A 245 -11.67 24.86 14.93
N TYR A 246 -11.85 26.05 14.33
CA TYR A 246 -12.93 26.28 13.38
C TYR A 246 -12.74 25.49 12.08
N HIS A 247 -11.49 25.32 11.61
CA HIS A 247 -11.18 24.50 10.45
C HIS A 247 -11.60 23.04 10.66
N GLU A 248 -11.15 22.42 11.75
CA GLU A 248 -11.50 21.02 12.05
C GLU A 248 -12.99 20.86 12.36
N ALA A 249 -13.61 21.85 13.05
CA ALA A 249 -15.05 21.85 13.27
C ALA A 249 -15.84 21.93 11.95
N GLY A 250 -15.34 22.65 10.95
CA GLY A 250 -15.92 22.70 9.62
C GLY A 250 -15.97 21.31 8.96
N HIS A 251 -14.85 20.59 8.94
CA HIS A 251 -14.80 19.22 8.42
C HIS A 251 -15.75 18.29 9.17
N ALA A 252 -15.76 18.37 10.50
CA ALA A 252 -16.60 17.54 11.33
C ALA A 252 -18.09 17.80 11.08
N LEU A 253 -18.51 19.06 11.07
CA LEU A 253 -19.90 19.44 10.86
C LEU A 253 -20.37 19.02 9.47
N ALA A 254 -19.59 19.27 8.42
CA ALA A 254 -19.96 18.84 7.08
C ALA A 254 -20.04 17.31 6.96
N GLY A 255 -19.12 16.58 7.62
CA GLY A 255 -19.14 15.11 7.65
C GLY A 255 -20.41 14.54 8.31
N LEU A 256 -20.93 15.19 9.35
CA LEU A 256 -22.18 14.77 10.01
C LEU A 256 -23.43 14.90 9.12
N TYR A 257 -23.45 15.90 8.24
CA TYR A 257 -24.61 16.21 7.39
C TYR A 257 -24.48 15.71 5.94
N ALA A 258 -23.38 15.02 5.61
CA ALA A 258 -23.12 14.50 4.27
C ALA A 258 -23.53 13.01 4.19
N PRO A 259 -24.73 12.67 3.66
CA PRO A 259 -25.15 11.28 3.59
C PRO A 259 -24.25 10.48 2.64
N GLY A 260 -23.93 9.24 3.03
CA GLY A 260 -23.12 8.33 2.23
C GLY A 260 -21.62 8.62 2.23
N THR A 261 -21.14 9.53 3.10
CA THR A 261 -19.72 9.74 3.38
C THR A 261 -19.26 9.03 4.65
N GLU A 262 -17.98 9.15 4.96
CA GLU A 262 -17.39 8.67 6.19
C GLU A 262 -17.95 9.39 7.43
N ILE A 263 -18.06 8.67 8.54
CA ILE A 263 -18.53 9.17 9.84
C ILE A 263 -17.34 9.72 10.62
N VAL A 264 -17.54 10.88 11.24
CA VAL A 264 -16.56 11.49 12.14
C VAL A 264 -16.42 10.65 13.40
N GLN A 265 -15.22 10.11 13.64
CA GLN A 265 -14.88 9.32 14.82
C GLN A 265 -14.17 10.16 15.88
N LYS A 266 -13.32 11.10 15.45
CA LYS A 266 -12.48 11.89 16.34
C LYS A 266 -12.10 13.21 15.71
N ILE A 267 -12.03 14.25 16.53
CA ILE A 267 -11.57 15.58 16.15
C ILE A 267 -10.49 15.98 17.16
N THR A 268 -9.36 16.49 16.67
CA THR A 268 -8.32 17.00 17.55
C THR A 268 -7.61 18.21 16.94
N ILE A 269 -7.30 19.18 17.81
CA ILE A 269 -6.48 20.35 17.51
C ILE A 269 -5.08 20.23 18.12
N ILE A 270 -4.73 19.04 18.60
CA ILE A 270 -3.40 18.77 19.15
C ILE A 270 -2.46 18.57 17.97
N PRO A 271 -1.41 19.40 17.82
CA PRO A 271 -0.49 19.29 16.69
C PRO A 271 0.26 17.95 16.73
N ARG A 272 0.33 17.29 15.57
CA ARG A 272 0.99 16.00 15.39
C ARG A 272 1.83 16.02 14.13
N GLY A 273 3.11 15.63 14.23
CA GLY A 273 4.00 15.62 13.07
C GLY A 273 3.98 16.95 12.30
N GLN A 274 3.49 16.93 11.06
CA GLN A 274 3.29 18.12 10.21
C GLN A 274 1.86 18.70 10.29
N ALA A 275 0.90 17.98 10.84
CA ALA A 275 -0.48 18.41 11.00
C ALA A 275 -0.66 19.29 12.26
N LEU A 276 -1.46 20.35 12.15
CA LEU A 276 -1.80 21.25 13.27
C LEU A 276 -3.08 20.81 14.00
N GLY A 277 -3.93 20.08 13.31
CA GLY A 277 -5.13 19.39 13.77
C GLY A 277 -5.50 18.33 12.73
N TYR A 278 -6.44 17.44 13.07
CA TYR A 278 -7.08 16.60 12.06
C TYR A 278 -8.42 16.04 12.55
N THR A 279 -9.26 15.70 11.59
CA THR A 279 -10.54 15.02 11.78
C THR A 279 -10.45 13.60 11.24
N LEU A 280 -10.56 12.60 12.11
CA LEU A 280 -10.61 11.18 11.72
C LEU A 280 -12.03 10.84 11.29
N GLN A 281 -12.16 10.44 10.02
CA GLN A 281 -13.40 9.95 9.45
C GLN A 281 -13.20 8.47 9.07
N THR A 282 -14.24 7.65 9.29
CA THR A 282 -14.22 6.24 8.93
C THR A 282 -15.53 5.85 8.26
N PRO A 283 -15.52 4.93 7.28
CA PRO A 283 -16.77 4.42 6.69
C PRO A 283 -17.72 3.86 7.75
N GLU A 284 -19.02 4.11 7.60
CA GLU A 284 -20.06 3.55 8.49
C GLU A 284 -20.17 2.03 8.39
N LYS A 285 -19.96 1.51 7.17
CA LYS A 285 -20.05 0.08 6.84
C LYS A 285 -18.71 -0.41 6.31
N ALA A 286 -18.72 -1.06 5.16
CA ALA A 286 -17.51 -1.45 4.44
C ALA A 286 -17.00 -0.29 3.58
N GLU A 287 -15.70 -0.30 3.30
CA GLU A 287 -15.12 0.53 2.26
C GLU A 287 -15.77 0.16 0.93
N SER A 288 -16.51 1.11 0.34
CA SER A 288 -17.15 0.89 -0.95
C SER A 288 -16.12 1.09 -2.06
N VAL A 289 -15.91 0.05 -2.86
CA VAL A 289 -15.07 0.11 -4.07
C VAL A 289 -15.71 1.01 -5.12
N LEU A 290 -17.04 1.06 -5.17
CA LEU A 290 -17.79 1.88 -6.12
C LEU A 290 -18.34 3.13 -5.42
N GLN A 291 -18.15 4.30 -6.05
CA GLN A 291 -18.63 5.58 -5.52
C GLN A 291 -19.56 6.24 -6.53
N THR A 292 -20.71 6.69 -6.05
CA THR A 292 -21.66 7.48 -6.85
C THR A 292 -21.17 8.91 -7.01
N LYS A 293 -21.63 9.60 -8.06
CA LYS A 293 -21.38 11.04 -8.24
C LYS A 293 -21.73 11.85 -6.99
N GLN A 294 -22.85 11.52 -6.34
CA GLN A 294 -23.29 12.19 -5.11
C GLN A 294 -22.30 12.01 -3.96
N GLN A 295 -21.76 10.80 -3.77
CA GLN A 295 -20.75 10.53 -2.74
C GLN A 295 -19.44 11.29 -3.01
N LEU A 296 -18.99 11.32 -4.27
CA LEU A 296 -17.80 12.07 -4.66
C LEU A 296 -17.97 13.58 -4.40
N LEU A 297 -19.14 14.14 -4.74
CA LEU A 297 -19.47 15.53 -4.45
C LEU A 297 -19.52 15.80 -2.95
N ASN A 298 -20.06 14.86 -2.16
CA ASN A 298 -20.07 14.98 -0.71
C ASN A 298 -18.65 14.92 -0.12
N HIS A 299 -17.75 14.07 -0.63
CA HIS A 299 -16.34 14.07 -0.23
C HIS A 299 -15.67 15.42 -0.53
N MET A 300 -15.97 16.03 -1.68
CA MET A 300 -15.48 17.38 -2.00
C MET A 300 -16.04 18.44 -1.03
N ARG A 301 -17.32 18.36 -0.67
CA ARG A 301 -17.94 19.29 0.30
C ARG A 301 -17.28 19.20 1.67
N VAL A 302 -17.06 17.99 2.17
CA VAL A 302 -16.40 17.76 3.46
C VAL A 302 -14.96 18.27 3.43
N ALA A 303 -14.23 18.04 2.35
CA ALA A 303 -12.86 18.55 2.19
C ALA A 303 -12.80 20.08 2.12
N LEU A 304 -13.77 20.75 1.50
CA LEU A 304 -13.81 22.23 1.46
C LEU A 304 -14.33 22.87 2.75
N ALA A 305 -14.94 22.09 3.65
CA ALA A 305 -15.65 22.63 4.79
C ALA A 305 -14.74 23.35 5.80
N GLY A 306 -13.51 22.87 6.02
CA GLY A 306 -12.55 23.55 6.90
C GLY A 306 -12.20 24.94 6.39
N ARG A 307 -11.89 25.06 5.09
CA ARG A 307 -11.64 26.34 4.42
C ARG A 307 -12.87 27.27 4.46
N ALA A 308 -14.06 26.72 4.23
CA ALA A 308 -15.31 27.49 4.29
C ALA A 308 -15.60 28.02 5.70
N ALA A 309 -15.36 27.21 6.74
CA ALA A 309 -15.52 27.63 8.13
C ALA A 309 -14.56 28.78 8.49
N GLU A 310 -13.31 28.73 8.03
CA GLU A 310 -12.38 29.86 8.20
C GLU A 310 -12.93 31.15 7.56
N GLU A 311 -13.42 31.06 6.33
CA GLU A 311 -13.92 32.22 5.59
C GLU A 311 -15.13 32.87 6.28
N ILE A 312 -16.08 32.06 6.74
CA ILE A 312 -17.30 32.54 7.38
C ILE A 312 -16.98 33.25 8.71
N ILE A 313 -16.00 32.75 9.46
CA ILE A 313 -15.72 33.23 10.82
C ILE A 313 -14.68 34.34 10.86
N PHE A 314 -13.65 34.28 10.00
CA PHE A 314 -12.53 35.22 10.01
C PHE A 314 -12.50 36.17 8.81
N GLY A 315 -13.29 35.90 7.76
CA GLY A 315 -13.34 36.70 6.53
C GLY A 315 -12.32 36.27 5.47
N LEU A 316 -12.48 36.81 4.26
CA LEU A 316 -11.69 36.45 3.07
C LEU A 316 -10.19 36.78 3.16
N ASP A 317 -9.83 37.84 3.88
CA ASP A 317 -8.43 38.26 4.00
C ASP A 317 -7.64 37.49 5.07
N GLN A 318 -8.32 36.65 5.88
CA GLN A 318 -7.75 35.92 7.02
C GLN A 318 -7.65 34.42 6.78
N ILE A 319 -7.75 34.02 5.52
CA ILE A 319 -7.76 32.63 5.09
C ILE A 319 -6.34 32.06 5.12
N THR A 320 -6.20 30.81 5.54
CA THR A 320 -4.86 30.24 5.79
C THR A 320 -4.39 29.34 4.65
N THR A 321 -3.10 29.00 4.69
CA THR A 321 -2.50 27.97 3.82
C THR A 321 -2.82 26.54 4.29
N GLY A 322 -3.49 26.36 5.43
CA GLY A 322 -3.78 25.06 6.03
C GLY A 322 -4.64 24.15 5.14
N ALA A 323 -5.53 24.73 4.34
CA ALA A 323 -6.44 24.00 3.45
C ALA A 323 -5.79 23.45 2.17
N ALA A 324 -4.48 23.64 1.96
CA ALA A 324 -3.81 23.27 0.70
C ALA A 324 -3.97 21.78 0.34
N ASN A 325 -3.87 20.89 1.33
CA ASN A 325 -4.05 19.45 1.11
C ASN A 325 -5.50 19.10 0.73
N ASP A 326 -6.48 19.80 1.30
CA ASP A 326 -7.88 19.54 0.99
C ASP A 326 -8.26 20.01 -0.41
N PHE A 327 -7.72 21.16 -0.84
CA PHE A 327 -7.81 21.57 -2.25
C PHE A 327 -7.18 20.55 -3.20
N TYR A 328 -6.03 19.99 -2.84
CA TYR A 328 -5.41 18.93 -3.64
C TYR A 328 -6.33 17.70 -3.78
N LYS A 329 -6.95 17.25 -2.68
CA LYS A 329 -7.93 16.14 -2.70
C LYS A 329 -9.13 16.48 -3.59
N VAL A 330 -9.71 17.66 -3.42
CA VAL A 330 -10.88 18.15 -4.19
C VAL A 330 -10.55 18.21 -5.68
N ALA A 331 -9.39 18.77 -6.05
CA ALA A 331 -8.94 18.88 -7.43
C ALA A 331 -8.73 17.50 -8.07
N ARG A 332 -8.30 16.49 -7.31
CA ARG A 332 -8.17 15.11 -7.80
C ARG A 332 -9.54 14.48 -8.05
N ILE A 333 -10.49 14.64 -7.14
CA ILE A 333 -11.85 14.12 -7.29
C ILE A 333 -12.56 14.80 -8.48
N ALA A 334 -12.48 16.12 -8.57
CA ALA A 334 -13.07 16.89 -9.67
C ALA A 334 -12.52 16.43 -11.02
N ARG A 335 -11.20 16.25 -11.15
CA ARG A 335 -10.57 15.69 -12.36
C ARG A 335 -11.08 14.29 -12.67
N GLY A 336 -11.27 13.42 -11.68
CA GLY A 336 -11.87 12.10 -11.87
C GLY A 336 -13.30 12.17 -12.43
N ILE A 337 -14.17 12.99 -11.83
CA ILE A 337 -15.57 13.20 -12.26
C ILE A 337 -15.62 13.64 -13.73
N VAL A 338 -14.77 14.60 -14.11
CA VAL A 338 -14.79 15.22 -15.45
C VAL A 338 -14.09 14.35 -16.50
N ALA A 339 -12.87 13.88 -16.20
CA ALA A 339 -12.01 13.26 -17.21
C ALA A 339 -12.07 11.74 -17.23
N GLN A 340 -12.46 11.07 -16.14
CA GLN A 340 -12.31 9.62 -16.02
C GLN A 340 -13.65 8.87 -15.91
N PHE A 341 -14.60 9.43 -15.17
CA PHE A 341 -15.81 8.70 -14.78
C PHE A 341 -17.03 9.00 -15.67
N GLY A 342 -16.93 9.93 -16.62
CA GLY A 342 -18.07 10.32 -17.46
C GLY A 342 -19.27 10.83 -16.65
N MET A 343 -19.01 11.50 -15.52
CA MET A 343 -20.06 11.93 -14.58
C MET A 343 -20.52 13.37 -14.84
N THR A 344 -20.26 13.91 -16.03
CA THR A 344 -20.66 15.26 -16.44
C THR A 344 -21.61 15.19 -17.64
N ASP A 345 -22.41 16.24 -17.80
CA ASP A 345 -23.36 16.34 -18.92
C ASP A 345 -22.65 16.57 -20.27
N PHE A 346 -21.33 16.80 -20.25
CA PHE A 346 -20.53 17.06 -21.43
C PHE A 346 -20.34 15.80 -22.29
N SER A 347 -20.00 14.65 -21.69
CA SER A 347 -19.76 13.41 -22.42
C SER A 347 -19.66 12.21 -21.48
N LEU A 348 -20.15 11.05 -21.94
CA LEU A 348 -19.92 9.72 -21.33
C LEU A 348 -18.58 9.10 -21.80
N ALA A 349 -17.59 9.92 -22.17
CA ALA A 349 -16.29 9.48 -22.61
C ALA A 349 -15.23 9.68 -21.52
N GLN A 350 -14.29 8.75 -21.46
CA GLN A 350 -13.07 8.93 -20.70
C GLN A 350 -12.07 9.74 -21.55
N LEU A 351 -11.61 10.87 -21.01
CA LEU A 351 -10.48 11.61 -21.55
C LEU A 351 -9.21 10.84 -21.20
N VAL A 352 -8.75 10.01 -22.12
CA VAL A 352 -7.42 9.40 -22.06
C VAL A 352 -6.45 10.44 -22.63
N PRO A 353 -5.54 11.02 -21.82
CA PRO A 353 -4.48 11.85 -22.38
C PRO A 353 -3.63 10.94 -23.26
N THR A 354 -3.82 11.02 -24.58
CA THR A 354 -2.80 10.57 -25.53
C THR A 354 -1.67 11.57 -25.45
N GLU A 355 -0.49 11.08 -25.09
CA GLU A 355 0.82 11.77 -24.93
C GLU A 355 0.87 13.29 -25.14
#